data_AF-A0A537ZXK2-F1
#
_entry.id   AF-A0A537ZXK2-F1
#
_cell.length_a   1.000
_cell.length_b   1.000
_cell.length_c   1.000
_cell.angle_alpha   90.00
_cell.angle_beta   90.00
_cell.angle_gamma   90.00
#
_symmetry.space_group_name_H-M   'P 1'
#
loop_
_entity.id
_entity.type
_entity.pdbx_description
1 polymer ?
#
loop_
_entity_poly.entity_id
_entity_poly.type
_entity_poly.pdbx_seq_one_letter_code
_entity_poly.pdbx_strand_id
1 'polypeptide(L)' 'MSHTPVNVTVTGAAGQIGYAILFRIASGQMLGADTP' A
#
# COMPACT_ATOMS: atom_id res chain seq x y z
N MET A 1 4.13 -20.28 -0.54
CA MET A 1 3.17 -20.17 -1.66
C MET A 1 3.38 -18.82 -2.33
N SER A 2 3.22 -18.71 -3.64
CA SER A 2 3.25 -17.40 -4.30
C SER A 2 1.91 -16.70 -4.04
N HIS A 3 1.90 -15.62 -3.27
CA HIS A 3 0.70 -14.81 -3.08
C HIS A 3 0.54 -13.87 -4.28
N THR A 4 -0.69 -13.78 -4.81
CA THR A 4 -1.01 -12.83 -5.89
C THR A 4 -1.01 -11.41 -5.31
N PRO A 5 -0.29 -10.45 -5.93
CA PRO A 5 -0.26 -9.07 -5.43
C PRO A 5 -1.64 -8.40 -5.44
N VAL A 6 -1.86 -7.48 -4.50
CA VAL A 6 -3.12 -6.72 -4.41
C VAL A 6 -2.96 -5.34 -5.04
N ASN A 7 -3.78 -5.05 -6.06
CA ASN A 7 -3.83 -3.72 -6.66
C ASN A 7 -4.63 -2.76 -5.78
N VAL A 8 -3.99 -1.69 -5.30
CA VAL A 8 -4.61 -0.66 -4.47
C VAL A 8 -4.66 0.67 -5.22
N THR A 9 -5.86 1.17 -5.48
CA THR A 9 -6.06 2.49 -6.08
C THR A 9 -6.00 3.58 -5.01
N VAL A 10 -5.11 4.56 -5.18
CA VAL A 10 -4.98 5.72 -4.30
C VAL A 10 -5.25 6.99 -5.09
N THR A 11 -6.30 7.73 -4.74
CA THR A 11 -6.59 9.05 -5.34
C THR A 11 -5.87 10.16 -4.56
N GLY A 12 -5.53 11.27 -5.22
CA GLY A 12 -4.80 12.37 -4.58
C GLY A 12 -3.43 11.97 -4.03
N ALA A 13 -2.77 10.97 -4.63
CA ALA A 13 -1.54 10.35 -4.14
C ALA A 13 -0.36 11.34 -3.96
N ALA A 14 -0.33 12.43 -4.73
CA ALA A 14 0.67 13.49 -4.61
C ALA A 14 0.40 14.48 -3.46
N GLY A 15 -0.77 14.43 -2.83
CA GLY A 15 -1.11 15.26 -1.67
C GLY A 15 -0.43 14.79 -0.39
N GLN A 16 -0.44 15.64 0.65
CA GLN A 16 0.19 15.37 1.95
C GLN A 16 -0.23 14.02 2.56
N ILE A 17 -1.53 13.71 2.52
CA ILE A 17 -2.06 12.44 3.04
C ILE A 17 -1.57 11.27 2.20
N GLY A 18 -1.66 11.38 0.86
CA GLY A 18 -1.20 10.35 -0.06
C GLY A 18 0.27 9.99 0.17
N TYR A 19 1.14 11.00 0.17
CA TYR A 19 2.56 10.81 0.42
C TYR A 19 2.84 10.15 1.79
N ALA A 20 2.13 10.56 2.83
CA ALA A 20 2.30 10.01 4.17
C ALA A 20 1.85 8.54 4.32
N ILE A 21 0.92 8.06 3.49
CA ILE A 21 0.37 6.69 3.61
C ILE A 21 0.98 5.70 2.62
N LEU A 22 1.46 6.14 1.44
CA LEU A 22 1.96 5.24 0.38
C LEU A 22 3.05 4.30 0.90
N PHE A 23 3.99 4.82 1.68
CA PHE A 23 5.07 4.02 2.25
C PHE A 23 4.60 3.02 3.31
N ARG A 24 3.54 3.35 4.05
CA ARG A 24 2.92 2.45 5.04
C ARG A 24 2.16 1.31 4.37
N ILE A 25 1.49 1.61 3.25
CA ILE A 25 0.84 0.59 2.41
C ILE A 25 1.90 -0.37 1.87
N ALA A 26 2.96 0.17 1.26
CA ALA A 26 4.05 -0.63 0.70
C ALA A 26 4.83 -1.45 1.75
N SER A 27 4.89 -1.00 3.01
CA SER A 27 5.50 -1.76 4.11
C SER A 27 4.58 -2.82 4.72
N GLY A 28 3.41 -3.07 4.14
CA GLY A 28 2.45 -4.08 4.63
C GLY A 28 1.66 -3.66 5.87
N GLN A 29 1.69 -2.39 6.30
CA GLN A 29 0.94 -1.96 7.48
C GLN A 29 -0.58 -1.91 7.25
N MET A 30 -1.03 -1.93 5.99
CA MET A 30 -2.44 -1.95 5.63
C MET A 30 -3.01 -3.37 5.48
N LEU A 31 -2.27 -4.27 4.83
CA LEU A 31 -2.74 -5.60 4.42
C LEU A 31 -1.98 -6.76 5.10
N GLY A 32 -1.02 -6.47 5.97
CA GLY A 32 -0.14 -7.44 6.60
C GLY A 32 1.18 -7.61 5.85
N ALA A 33 2.22 -8.05 6.59
CA ALA A 33 3.58 -8.23 6.05
C ALA A 33 3.69 -9.36 5.01
N ASP A 34 2.73 -10.28 4.99
CA ASP A 34 2.72 -11.42 4.07
C ASP A 34 1.94 -11.15 2.76
N THR A 35 1.34 -9.97 2.63
CA THR A 35 0.59 -9.58 1.43
C THR A 35 1.49 -8.78 0.47
N PRO A 36 1.87 -9.34 -0.69
CA PRO A 36 2.68 -8.66 -1.71
C PRO A 36 1.89 -7.66 -2.56
#